data_AF-A0A4R9I9J3-F1
#
_entry.id   AF-A0A4R9I9J3-F1
#
_cell.length_a   1.000
_cell.length_b   1.000
_cell.length_c   1.000
_cell.angle_alpha   90.00
_cell.angle_beta   90.00
_cell.angle_gamma   90.00
#
_symmetry.space_group_name_H-M   'P 1'
#
loop_
_entity.id
_entity.type
_entity.pdbx_description
1 polymer ?
#
loop_
_entity_poly.entity_id
_entity_poly.type
_entity_poly.pdbx_seq_one_letter_code
_entity_poly.pdbx_strand_id
1 'polypeptide(L)'
;MRPLVVSIIFPVLFLSQCSKTSSSYEACERADLDYLACSLVVYQSYTYCAESASGVSGSSDTKAAAKFQCDAERLVGSYLCEDIKKKTCGTK
;
A
#
# COMPACT_ATOMS: atom_id res chain seq x y z
N MET A 1 -33.50 -10.22 -42.64
CA MET A 1 -32.82 -9.10 -41.95
C MET A 1 -32.84 -9.19 -40.42
N ARG A 2 -33.63 -10.07 -39.78
CA ARG A 2 -33.69 -10.19 -38.31
C ARG A 2 -32.54 -10.94 -37.58
N PRO A 3 -31.79 -11.89 -38.17
CA PRO A 3 -30.80 -12.66 -37.38
C PRO A 3 -29.47 -11.93 -37.20
N LEU A 4 -29.13 -11.00 -38.11
CA LEU A 4 -27.89 -10.22 -38.06
C LEU A 4 -27.85 -9.25 -36.88
N VAL A 5 -29.00 -8.70 -36.50
CA VAL A 5 -29.12 -7.73 -35.39
C VAL A 5 -28.90 -8.42 -34.04
N VAL A 6 -29.44 -9.64 -33.85
CA VAL A 6 -29.26 -10.41 -32.60
C VAL A 6 -27.82 -10.87 -32.43
N SER A 7 -27.14 -11.23 -33.53
CA SER A 7 -25.75 -11.68 -33.48
C SER A 7 -24.75 -10.58 -33.12
N ILE A 8 -25.09 -9.31 -33.33
CA ILE A 8 -24.24 -8.15 -32.99
C ILE A 8 -24.56 -7.61 -31.59
N ILE A 9 -25.82 -7.68 -31.16
CA ILE A 9 -26.23 -7.17 -29.83
C ILE A 9 -25.69 -8.03 -28.69
N PHE A 10 -25.62 -9.35 -28.87
CA PHE A 10 -25.17 -10.28 -27.83
C PHE A 10 -23.70 -10.07 -27.38
N PRO A 11 -22.70 -9.92 -28.28
CA PRO A 11 -21.32 -9.66 -27.86
C PRO A 11 -21.13 -8.27 -27.23
N VAL A 12 -21.88 -7.25 -27.66
CA VAL A 12 -21.80 -5.89 -27.09
C VAL A 12 -22.35 -5.84 -25.66
N LEU A 13 -23.42 -6.58 -25.37
CA LEU A 13 -23.96 -6.73 -24.02
C LEU A 13 -23.03 -7.56 -23.11
N PHE A 14 -22.34 -8.57 -23.65
CA PHE A 14 -21.36 -9.35 -22.89
C PHE A 14 -20.10 -8.53 -22.54
N LEU A 15 -19.57 -7.76 -23.49
CA LEU A 15 -18.39 -6.90 -23.28
C LEU A 15 -18.67 -5.78 -22.27
N SER A 16 -19.89 -5.24 -22.23
CA SER A 16 -20.27 -4.20 -21.26
C SER A 16 -20.49 -4.72 -19.84
N GLN A 17 -20.64 -6.04 -19.64
CA GLN A 17 -20.70 -6.67 -18.32
C GLN A 17 -19.33 -7.06 -17.76
N CYS A 18 -18.34 -7.34 -18.62
CA CYS A 18 -16.96 -7.62 -18.19
C CYS A 18 -16.14 -6.38 -17.81
N SER A 19 -16.60 -5.17 -18.14
CA SER A 19 -15.82 -3.95 -17.92
C SER A 19 -16.10 -3.24 -16.59
N LYS A 20 -16.86 -3.85 -15.69
CA LYS A 20 -17.19 -3.27 -14.37
C LYS A 20 -16.41 -3.96 -13.26
N THR A 21 -15.12 -3.69 -13.16
CA THR A 21 -14.52 -3.61 -11.81
C THR A 21 -15.24 -2.48 -11.09
N SER A 22 -15.73 -2.72 -9.88
CA SER A 22 -16.37 -1.65 -9.12
C SER A 22 -15.33 -0.56 -8.87
N SER A 23 -15.74 0.72 -8.85
CA SER A 23 -14.84 1.82 -8.49
C SER A 23 -14.14 1.59 -7.14
N SER A 24 -14.78 0.85 -6.23
CA SER A 24 -14.18 0.39 -4.97
C SER A 24 -13.04 -0.62 -5.13
N TYR A 25 -13.08 -1.47 -6.17
CA TYR A 25 -12.03 -2.45 -6.45
C TYR A 25 -10.78 -1.76 -7.00
N GLU A 26 -10.95 -0.86 -7.98
CA GLU A 26 -9.85 -0.08 -8.54
C GLU A 26 -9.21 0.84 -7.48
N ALA A 27 -10.03 1.45 -6.60
CA ALA A 27 -9.55 2.24 -5.48
C ALA A 27 -8.74 1.41 -4.48
N CYS A 28 -9.15 0.17 -4.22
CA CYS A 28 -8.43 -0.71 -3.30
C CYS A 28 -7.13 -1.27 -3.92
N GLU A 29 -7.12 -1.61 -5.21
CA GLU A 29 -5.90 -1.99 -5.93
C GLU A 29 -4.86 -0.85 -5.91
N ARG A 30 -5.33 0.39 -6.08
CA ARG A 30 -4.45 1.56 -5.94
C ARG A 30 -3.95 1.75 -4.51
N ALA A 31 -4.80 1.54 -3.52
CA ALA A 31 -4.41 1.59 -2.11
C ALA A 31 -3.38 0.53 -1.72
N ASP A 32 -3.40 -0.64 -2.37
CA ASP A 32 -2.38 -1.67 -2.20
C ASP A 32 -1.03 -1.22 -2.75
N LEU A 33 -1.00 -0.55 -3.90
CA LEU A 33 0.23 0.05 -4.42
C LEU A 33 0.74 1.20 -3.53
N ASP A 34 -0.16 2.04 -3.03
CA ASP A 34 0.19 3.12 -2.11
C ASP A 34 0.74 2.57 -0.78
N TYR A 35 0.18 1.46 -0.27
CA TYR A 35 0.71 0.73 0.87
C TYR A 35 2.13 0.19 0.61
N LEU A 36 2.36 -0.41 -0.57
CA LEU A 36 3.69 -0.91 -0.94
C LEU A 36 4.70 0.23 -1.06
N ALA A 37 4.33 1.35 -1.66
CA ALA A 37 5.19 2.53 -1.75
C ALA A 37 5.51 3.10 -0.36
N CYS A 38 4.49 3.25 0.48
CA CYS A 38 4.62 3.74 1.86
C CYS A 38 5.54 2.82 2.68
N SER A 39 5.30 1.51 2.63
CA SER A 39 6.12 0.53 3.36
C SER A 39 7.57 0.49 2.87
N LEU A 40 7.81 0.65 1.57
CA LEU A 40 9.15 0.76 1.00
C LEU A 40 9.89 2.00 1.54
N VAL A 41 9.22 3.16 1.57
CA VAL A 41 9.79 4.40 2.12
C VAL A 41 10.12 4.23 3.60
N VAL A 42 9.18 3.71 4.40
CA VAL A 42 9.39 3.44 5.83
C VAL A 42 10.58 2.51 6.04
N TYR A 43 10.69 1.46 5.24
CA TYR A 43 11.81 0.53 5.32
C TYR A 43 13.14 1.21 4.98
N GLN A 44 13.18 2.01 3.91
CA GLN A 44 14.38 2.74 3.51
C GLN A 44 14.82 3.74 4.59
N SER A 45 13.87 4.51 5.13
CA SER A 45 14.13 5.43 6.25
C SER A 45 14.67 4.69 7.48
N TYR A 46 14.08 3.54 7.82
CA TYR A 46 14.57 2.69 8.90
C TYR A 46 16.00 2.21 8.65
N THR A 47 16.31 1.71 7.45
CA THR A 47 17.66 1.22 7.14
C THR A 47 18.71 2.31 7.29
N TYR A 48 18.42 3.51 6.79
CA TYR A 48 19.30 4.67 6.93
C TYR A 48 19.46 5.09 8.40
N CYS A 49 18.36 5.13 9.16
CA CYS A 49 18.39 5.43 10.58
C CYS A 49 19.21 4.39 11.35
N ALA A 50 19.00 3.09 11.09
CA ALA A 50 19.69 2.00 11.75
C ALA A 50 21.20 2.02 11.47
N GLU A 51 21.59 2.31 10.22
CA GLU A 51 23.00 2.49 9.85
C GLU A 51 23.60 3.69 10.60
N SER A 52 22.90 4.82 10.62
CA SER A 52 23.33 6.02 11.35
C SER A 52 23.46 5.76 12.86
N ALA A 53 22.47 5.09 13.46
CA ALA A 53 22.44 4.71 14.86
C ALA A 53 23.58 3.74 15.23
N SER A 54 23.99 2.88 14.30
CA SER A 54 25.14 1.97 14.50
C SER A 54 26.47 2.72 14.63
N GLY A 55 26.56 3.91 14.03
CA GLY A 55 27.72 4.81 14.15
C GLY A 55 27.74 5.66 15.42
N VAL A 56 26.67 5.65 16.23
CA VAL A 56 26.61 6.43 17.48
C VAL A 56 27.61 5.88 18.50
N SER A 57 28.46 6.77 19.00
CA SER A 57 29.40 6.48 20.08
C SER A 57 28.82 6.93 21.43
N GLY A 58 29.21 6.26 22.52
CA GLY A 58 28.69 6.53 23.86
C GLY A 58 28.47 5.27 24.69
N SER A 59 27.72 5.41 25.80
CA SER A 59 27.31 4.31 26.67
C SER A 59 26.39 3.31 25.95
N SER A 60 26.24 2.11 26.51
CA SER A 60 25.25 1.12 26.05
C SER A 60 23.87 1.73 25.88
N ASP A 61 23.47 2.59 26.81
CA ASP A 61 22.13 3.17 26.86
C ASP A 61 21.93 4.18 25.73
N THR A 62 22.95 4.98 25.41
CA THR A 62 22.89 5.90 24.26
C THR A 62 22.80 5.15 22.92
N LYS A 63 23.54 4.05 22.76
CA LYS A 63 23.45 3.22 21.55
C LYS A 63 22.10 2.51 21.44
N ALA A 64 21.60 2.01 22.56
CA ALA A 64 20.28 1.38 22.61
C ALA A 64 19.18 2.39 22.28
N ALA A 65 19.21 3.59 22.88
CA ALA A 65 18.23 4.64 22.63
C ALA A 65 18.19 5.06 21.15
N ALA A 66 19.36 5.22 20.51
CA ALA A 66 19.44 5.54 19.09
C ALA A 66 18.78 4.46 18.20
N LYS A 67 19.02 3.17 18.51
CA LYS A 67 18.37 2.06 17.80
C LYS A 67 16.85 2.03 18.07
N PHE A 68 16.45 2.21 19.32
CA PHE A 68 15.03 2.21 19.72
C PHE A 68 14.24 3.30 19.01
N GLN A 69 14.83 4.47 18.78
CA GLN A 69 14.20 5.52 18.01
C GLN A 69 13.89 5.05 16.58
N CYS A 70 14.85 4.44 15.88
CA CYS A 70 14.64 3.91 14.53
C CYS A 70 13.55 2.82 14.51
N ASP A 71 13.57 1.91 15.48
CA ASP A 71 12.56 0.86 15.61
C ASP A 71 11.15 1.45 15.85
N ALA A 72 11.04 2.50 16.66
CA ALA A 72 9.78 3.19 16.93
C ALA A 72 9.25 3.94 15.70
N GLU A 73 10.11 4.66 14.99
CA GLU A 73 9.75 5.36 13.75
C GLU A 73 9.25 4.37 12.68
N ARG A 74 9.93 3.22 12.55
CA ARG A 74 9.49 2.15 11.65
C ARG A 74 8.09 1.65 12.02
N LEU A 75 7.86 1.37 13.30
CA LEU A 75 6.59 0.84 13.79
C LEU A 75 5.43 1.82 13.52
N VAL A 76 5.62 3.09 13.86
CA VAL A 76 4.63 4.16 13.62
C VAL A 76 4.36 4.32 12.12
N GLY A 77 5.41 4.32 11.29
CA GLY A 77 5.30 4.40 9.85
C GLY A 77 4.49 3.24 9.26
N SER A 78 4.76 2.00 9.69
CA SER A 78 4.01 0.82 9.23
C SER A 78 2.52 0.91 9.58
N TYR A 79 2.18 1.34 10.80
CA TYR A 79 0.79 1.55 11.19
C TYR A 79 0.10 2.62 10.34
N LEU A 80 0.79 3.71 10.00
CA LEU A 80 0.25 4.75 9.13
C LEU A 80 -0.07 4.19 7.74
N CYS A 81 0.86 3.42 7.14
CA CYS A 81 0.64 2.81 5.84
C CYS A 81 -0.56 1.86 5.85
N GLU A 82 -0.71 1.03 6.89
CA GLU A 82 -1.86 0.15 7.05
C GLU A 82 -3.18 0.92 7.20
N ASP A 83 -3.19 2.00 7.98
CA ASP A 83 -4.38 2.80 8.21
C ASP A 83 -4.87 3.48 6.91
N ILE A 84 -3.95 3.98 6.09
CA ILE A 84 -4.25 4.52 4.75
C ILE A 84 -4.95 3.46 3.88
N LYS A 85 -4.41 2.25 3.85
CA LYS A 85 -5.00 1.13 3.10
C LYS A 85 -6.38 0.76 3.65
N LYS A 86 -6.53 0.60 4.97
CA LYS A 86 -7.82 0.26 5.61
C LYS A 86 -8.90 1.29 5.33
N LYS A 87 -8.57 2.58 5.43
CA LYS A 87 -9.48 3.69 5.13
C LYS A 87 -9.94 3.69 3.67
N THR A 88 -9.07 3.30 2.74
CA THR A 88 -9.36 3.33 1.30
C THR A 88 -10.10 2.07 0.83
N CYS A 89 -9.75 0.90 1.35
CA CYS A 89 -10.37 -0.37 1.00
C CYS A 89 -11.64 -0.71 1.82
N GLY A 90 -11.95 0.05 2.88
CA GLY A 90 -13.16 -0.15 3.68
C GLY A 90 -13.15 -1.43 4.55
N THR A 91 -11.98 -2.04 4.77
CA THR A 91 -11.82 -3.15 5.70
C THR A 91 -11.80 -2.59 7.14
N LYS A 92 -13.01 -2.44 7.72
CA LYS A 92 -13.19 -2.21 9.16
C LYS A 92 -12.73 -3.42 9.97
#